data_AF-M9RHC8-F1
#
_entry.id   AF-M9RHC8-F1
#
_cell.length_a   1.000
_cell.length_b   1.000
_cell.length_c   1.000
_cell.angle_alpha   90.00
_cell.angle_beta   90.00
_cell.angle_gamma   90.00
#
_symmetry.space_group_name_H-M   'P 1'
#
loop_
_entity.id
_entity.type
_entity.pdbx_description
1 polymer ?
#
loop_
_entity_poly.entity_id
_entity_poly.type
_entity_poly.pdbx_seq_one_letter_code
_entity_poly.pdbx_strand_id
1 'polypeptide(L)'
;MKKTITASAGLASASNVHQLVETAWDKVGESFEQFCLTAGVASLVQMFGEDADTLAGGRYEHCTDKPGHRWGTAKGQVGFHGGKIELERARVRDKVTGKEIVLPSWEEASSGGFLEQWAMSLMLMNVSTRKYDRAVRLPEAKVPNKAGSGLSRSAVSRRFKALTQARLDEWMSSDLSELDLVAIQIDGLHLDDHLLVLAAVGVEVSGEKHPLGVIEGATENAATVQALLDNLIERGLDPAGCYLFIVDGAKALTKAIRRTFGADIPIQRCQIHKARNITDRLPPKLHASVRRALKQAWELDDADKAERLMRNLAQRLELEAPDVSKSILEGLDEILTVVRLGLPVELRRSLASTNIIESMNSVIRQVCRNVKRWRDAKMALRWTGAGMLEAAKGFRRLKAYKQLPILKQALLDHRNTVMLDQIKDVA
;
A
#
# COMPACT_ATOMS: atom_id res chain seq x y z
N MET A 1 59.25 1.71 64.31
CA MET A 1 59.04 1.10 62.98
C MET A 1 57.62 0.54 62.91
N LYS A 2 56.76 1.14 62.09
CA LYS A 2 55.59 0.55 61.42
C LYS A 2 54.92 1.68 60.64
N LYS A 3 55.13 1.72 59.31
CA LYS A 3 54.40 2.59 58.39
C LYS A 3 53.30 1.76 57.75
N THR A 4 52.06 2.08 58.09
CA THR A 4 50.84 1.58 57.46
C THR A 4 50.63 2.32 56.14
N ILE A 5 50.49 1.59 55.04
CA ILE A 5 50.10 2.12 53.73
C ILE A 5 48.58 1.98 53.63
N THR A 6 47.88 3.10 53.66
CA THR A 6 46.44 3.19 53.35
C THR A 6 46.30 3.73 51.94
N ALA A 7 45.83 2.90 51.00
CA ALA A 7 45.48 3.32 49.66
C ALA A 7 44.08 3.97 49.68
N SER A 8 44.03 5.28 49.43
CA SER A 8 42.78 6.03 49.27
C SER A 8 42.22 5.84 47.86
N ALA A 9 41.05 5.22 47.76
CA ALA A 9 40.21 5.25 46.57
C ALA A 9 39.71 6.68 46.33
N GLY A 10 40.24 7.34 45.30
CA GLY A 10 39.78 8.66 44.88
C GLY A 10 38.43 8.58 44.18
N LEU A 11 37.43 9.25 44.75
CA LEU A 11 36.16 9.57 44.08
C LEU A 11 36.43 10.47 42.86
N ALA A 12 36.02 10.04 41.67
CA ALA A 12 36.14 10.84 40.46
C ALA A 12 35.30 12.13 40.58
N SER A 13 35.89 13.29 40.27
CA SER A 13 35.20 14.58 40.24
C SER A 13 34.17 14.67 39.09
N ALA A 14 33.17 15.54 39.22
CA ALA A 14 32.14 15.75 38.18
C ALA A 14 32.71 16.14 36.79
N SER A 15 33.86 16.83 36.75
CA SER A 15 34.58 17.15 35.52
C SER A 15 35.15 15.90 34.82
N ASN A 16 35.61 14.92 35.59
CA ASN A 16 36.13 13.65 35.07
C ASN A 16 35.00 12.80 34.50
N VAL A 17 33.81 12.84 35.12
CA VAL A 17 32.63 12.13 34.59
C VAL A 17 32.20 12.74 33.24
N HIS A 18 32.19 14.06 33.10
CA HIS A 18 31.85 14.71 31.83
C HIS A 18 32.85 14.36 30.71
N GLN A 19 34.16 14.42 30.99
CA GLN A 19 35.19 14.03 30.01
C GLN A 19 35.13 12.55 29.64
N LEU A 20 34.80 11.66 30.58
CA LEU A 20 34.62 10.24 30.31
C LEU A 20 33.40 9.97 29.42
N VAL A 21 32.30 10.69 29.66
CA VAL A 21 31.08 10.62 28.83
C VAL A 21 31.38 11.16 27.43
N GLU A 22 32.06 12.30 27.31
CA GLU A 22 32.46 12.89 26.03
C GLU A 22 33.39 11.96 25.24
N THR A 23 34.42 11.40 25.89
CA THR A 23 35.33 10.41 25.29
C THR A 23 34.60 9.12 24.89
N ALA A 24 33.59 8.69 25.66
CA ALA A 24 32.77 7.53 25.32
C ALA A 24 31.87 7.82 24.12
N TRP A 25 31.29 9.02 24.05
CA TRP A 25 30.49 9.47 22.91
C TRP A 25 31.34 9.74 21.66
N ASP A 26 32.59 10.17 21.80
CA ASP A 26 33.54 10.28 20.70
C ASP A 26 33.84 8.91 20.11
N LYS A 27 34.03 7.88 20.95
CA LYS A 27 34.19 6.48 20.52
C LYS A 27 32.92 5.88 19.93
N VAL A 28 31.74 6.25 20.42
CA VAL A 28 30.46 5.93 19.76
C VAL A 28 30.37 6.67 18.41
N GLY A 29 30.88 7.90 18.33
CA GLY A 29 31.02 8.67 17.10
C GLY A 29 31.93 7.98 16.07
N GLU A 30 33.00 7.32 16.54
CA GLU A 30 33.90 6.52 15.69
C GLU A 30 33.18 5.31 15.04
N SER A 31 32.19 4.69 15.70
CA SER A 31 31.34 3.67 15.07
C SER A 31 30.01 3.41 15.79
N PHE A 32 29.02 4.26 15.52
CA PHE A 32 27.68 4.16 16.11
C PHE A 32 27.01 2.80 15.83
N GLU A 33 27.17 2.29 14.60
CA GLU A 33 26.64 1.00 14.17
C GLU A 33 27.23 -0.16 15.01
N GLN A 34 28.53 -0.14 15.28
CA GLN A 34 29.18 -1.18 16.09
C GLN A 34 28.71 -1.11 17.54
N PHE A 35 28.48 0.09 18.08
CA PHE A 35 27.88 0.26 19.39
C PHE A 35 26.47 -0.33 19.44
N CYS A 36 25.58 0.04 18.50
CA CYS A 36 24.22 -0.50 18.41
C CYS A 36 24.21 -2.03 18.25
N LEU A 37 25.10 -2.56 17.41
CA LEU A 37 25.26 -3.99 17.24
C LEU A 37 25.65 -4.68 18.55
N THR A 38 26.67 -4.16 19.24
CA THR A 38 27.19 -4.75 20.49
C THR A 38 26.17 -4.67 21.62
N ALA A 39 25.53 -3.52 21.81
CA ALA A 39 24.51 -3.31 22.82
C ALA A 39 23.29 -4.21 22.59
N GLY A 40 22.84 -4.34 21.33
CA GLY A 40 21.75 -5.24 20.96
C GLY A 40 22.09 -6.71 21.16
N VAL A 41 23.31 -7.14 20.79
CA VAL A 41 23.80 -8.50 21.04
C VAL A 41 23.82 -8.80 22.54
N ALA A 42 24.35 -7.89 23.36
CA ALA A 42 24.38 -8.05 24.81
C ALA A 42 22.97 -8.19 25.40
N SER A 43 22.04 -7.36 24.94
CA SER A 43 20.63 -7.40 25.36
C SER A 43 19.96 -8.73 25.01
N LEU A 44 20.15 -9.23 23.78
CA LEU A 44 19.61 -10.52 23.35
C LEU A 44 20.19 -11.69 24.16
N VAL A 45 21.50 -11.69 24.40
CA VAL A 45 22.15 -12.73 25.22
C VAL A 45 21.65 -12.69 26.67
N GLN A 46 21.41 -11.50 27.22
CA GLN A 46 20.81 -11.34 28.54
C GLN A 46 19.40 -11.93 28.59
N MET A 47 18.53 -11.58 27.63
CA MET A 47 17.17 -12.14 27.54
C MET A 47 17.18 -13.68 27.45
N PHE A 48 18.08 -14.25 26.63
CA PHE A 48 18.25 -15.72 26.55
C PHE A 48 18.72 -16.31 27.88
N GLY A 49 19.55 -15.58 28.63
CA GLY A 49 20.02 -15.95 29.96
C GLY A 49 18.87 -15.99 30.97
N GLU A 50 18.06 -14.93 31.00
CA GLU A 50 16.89 -14.78 31.89
C GLU A 50 15.83 -15.85 31.62
N ASP A 51 15.56 -16.18 30.35
CA ASP A 51 14.69 -17.32 30.00
C ASP A 51 15.24 -18.64 30.55
N ALA A 52 16.54 -18.87 30.38
CA ALA A 52 17.17 -20.09 30.86
C ALA A 52 17.18 -20.17 32.40
N ASP A 53 17.40 -19.05 33.09
CA ASP A 53 17.31 -18.97 34.56
C ASP A 53 15.87 -19.21 35.04
N THR A 54 14.90 -18.66 34.32
CA THR A 54 13.47 -18.87 34.62
C THR A 54 13.09 -20.34 34.50
N LEU A 55 13.58 -21.04 33.47
CA LEU A 55 13.24 -22.42 33.15
C LEU A 55 14.08 -23.48 33.89
N ALA A 56 15.31 -23.17 34.30
CA ALA A 56 16.26 -24.15 34.83
C ALA A 56 17.02 -23.71 36.09
N GLY A 57 16.86 -22.46 36.53
CA GLY A 57 17.64 -21.87 37.62
C GLY A 57 18.99 -21.30 37.17
N GLY A 58 19.68 -20.67 38.12
CA GLY A 58 20.99 -20.07 37.92
C GLY A 58 22.05 -21.08 37.46
N ARG A 59 23.17 -20.58 36.93
CA ARG A 59 24.26 -21.46 36.50
C ARG A 59 24.85 -22.21 37.70
N TYR A 60 24.88 -23.55 37.60
CA TYR A 60 25.30 -24.47 38.67
C TYR A 60 24.38 -24.49 39.90
N GLU A 61 23.20 -23.88 39.80
CA GLU A 61 22.19 -23.93 40.85
C GLU A 61 21.36 -25.21 40.69
N HIS A 62 21.13 -25.90 41.81
CA HIS A 62 20.28 -27.08 41.84
C HIS A 62 18.85 -26.67 42.23
N CYS A 63 18.01 -26.42 41.23
CA CYS A 63 16.59 -26.12 41.44
C CYS A 63 15.74 -27.35 41.12
N THR A 64 15.10 -27.94 42.14
CA THR A 64 14.25 -29.13 41.97
C THR A 64 12.86 -28.79 41.42
N ASP A 65 12.37 -27.59 41.72
CA ASP A 65 11.07 -27.01 41.37
C ASP A 65 10.94 -26.53 39.91
N LYS A 66 12.07 -26.32 39.23
CA LYS A 66 12.09 -25.83 37.84
C LYS A 66 11.78 -26.93 36.81
N PRO A 67 11.12 -26.61 35.68
CA PRO A 67 10.70 -27.58 34.68
C PRO A 67 11.88 -28.23 33.91
N GLY A 68 13.00 -27.52 33.77
CA GLY A 68 14.15 -27.98 33.01
C GLY A 68 15.47 -27.96 33.78
N HIS A 69 16.53 -28.43 33.13
CA HIS A 69 17.92 -28.28 33.54
C HIS A 69 18.78 -27.80 32.36
N ARG A 70 19.87 -27.08 32.65
CA ARG A 70 20.80 -26.59 31.62
C ARG A 70 21.58 -27.76 31.00
N TRP A 71 21.66 -27.80 29.67
CA TRP A 71 22.32 -28.86 28.87
C TRP A 71 23.28 -28.27 27.84
N GLY A 72 24.25 -27.48 28.31
CA GLY A 72 25.26 -26.83 27.47
C GLY A 72 24.73 -25.64 26.67
N THR A 73 25.40 -25.33 25.56
CA THR A 73 25.08 -24.18 24.70
C THR A 73 24.89 -24.60 23.24
N ALA A 74 24.19 -23.75 22.49
CA ALA A 74 24.04 -23.88 21.04
C ALA A 74 24.28 -22.53 20.37
N LYS A 75 24.91 -22.57 19.19
CA LYS A 75 24.98 -21.43 18.29
C LYS A 75 23.77 -21.43 17.37
N GLY A 76 23.29 -20.24 17.04
CA GLY A 76 22.25 -20.06 16.03
C GLY A 76 22.30 -18.66 15.44
N GLN A 77 21.49 -18.43 14.40
CA GLN A 77 21.41 -17.13 13.75
C GLN A 77 20.08 -16.45 14.02
N VAL A 78 20.12 -15.17 14.35
CA VAL A 78 18.95 -14.30 14.48
C VAL A 78 19.04 -13.12 13.53
N GLY A 79 17.89 -12.57 13.14
CA GLY A 79 17.84 -11.39 12.30
C GLY A 79 17.98 -10.13 13.13
N PHE A 80 19.10 -9.41 13.01
CA PHE A 80 19.35 -8.18 13.75
C PHE A 80 20.27 -7.24 12.97
N HIS A 81 19.99 -5.94 13.08
CA HIS A 81 20.83 -4.89 12.51
C HIS A 81 21.10 -5.12 11.01
N GLY A 82 20.00 -5.18 10.25
CA GLY A 82 20.01 -5.29 8.80
C GLY A 82 20.31 -6.68 8.22
N GLY A 83 20.92 -7.58 9.00
CA GLY A 83 21.35 -8.91 8.55
C GLY A 83 21.22 -9.99 9.61
N LYS A 84 21.74 -11.17 9.32
CA LYS A 84 21.84 -12.26 10.31
C LYS A 84 23.11 -12.10 11.13
N ILE A 85 22.98 -12.32 12.43
CA ILE A 85 24.09 -12.40 13.38
C ILE A 85 24.08 -13.78 14.04
N GLU A 86 25.25 -14.32 14.32
CA GLU A 86 25.40 -15.58 15.06
C GLU A 86 25.49 -15.27 16.56
N LEU A 87 24.65 -15.93 17.35
CA LEU A 87 24.61 -15.82 18.80
C LEU A 87 24.72 -17.21 19.42
N GLU A 88 25.31 -17.25 20.61
CA GLU A 88 25.33 -18.42 21.47
C GLU A 88 24.25 -18.28 22.55
N ARG A 89 23.51 -19.36 22.80
CA ARG A 89 22.50 -19.43 23.86
C ARG A 89 22.68 -20.68 24.71
N ALA A 90 22.20 -20.63 25.94
CA ALA A 90 22.05 -21.82 26.77
C ALA A 90 20.96 -22.73 26.19
N ARG A 91 21.14 -24.04 26.37
CA ARG A 91 20.11 -25.04 26.08
C ARG A 91 19.47 -25.49 27.38
N VAL A 92 18.15 -25.62 27.38
CA VAL A 92 17.40 -26.17 28.52
C VAL A 92 16.74 -27.46 28.06
N ARG A 93 16.87 -28.53 28.85
CA ARG A 93 16.15 -29.78 28.62
C ARG A 93 15.10 -29.98 29.70
N ASP A 94 13.92 -30.34 29.26
CA ASP A 94 12.81 -30.76 30.11
C ASP A 94 13.22 -31.98 30.93
N LYS A 95 12.94 -31.96 32.24
CA LYS A 95 13.35 -33.04 33.16
C LYS A 95 12.55 -34.34 32.96
N VAL A 96 11.34 -34.26 32.44
CA VAL A 96 10.42 -35.40 32.31
C VAL A 96 10.59 -36.07 30.96
N THR A 97 10.56 -35.28 29.90
CA THR A 97 10.58 -35.74 28.50
C THR A 97 11.98 -35.84 27.93
N GLY A 98 12.98 -35.18 28.54
CA GLY A 98 14.35 -35.11 28.06
C GLY A 98 14.53 -34.30 26.75
N LYS A 99 13.45 -33.68 26.25
CA LYS A 99 13.47 -32.86 25.03
C LYS A 99 13.97 -31.45 25.34
N GLU A 100 14.51 -30.79 24.32
CA GLU A 100 14.94 -29.40 24.43
C GLU A 100 13.73 -28.46 24.51
N ILE A 101 13.73 -27.59 25.52
CA ILE A 101 12.77 -26.50 25.67
C ILE A 101 13.35 -25.30 24.91
N VAL A 102 12.59 -24.78 23.94
CA VAL A 102 12.98 -23.56 23.21
C VAL A 102 12.81 -22.36 24.15
N LEU A 103 13.82 -21.49 24.20
CA LEU A 103 13.73 -20.26 24.98
C LEU A 103 12.73 -19.30 24.29
N PRO A 104 11.72 -18.76 25.00
CA PRO A 104 10.73 -17.85 24.40
C PRO A 104 11.34 -16.68 23.61
N SER A 105 12.31 -15.99 24.20
CA SER A 105 13.00 -14.86 23.53
C SER A 105 13.85 -15.31 22.35
N TRP A 106 14.37 -16.54 22.35
CA TRP A 106 15.05 -17.11 21.18
C TRP A 106 14.07 -17.37 20.03
N GLU A 107 12.93 -17.98 20.34
CA GLU A 107 11.88 -18.24 19.35
C GLU A 107 11.48 -16.94 18.66
N GLU A 108 11.14 -15.91 19.45
CA GLU A 108 10.76 -14.59 18.95
C GLU A 108 11.88 -13.92 18.13
N ALA A 109 13.13 -13.91 18.63
CA ALA A 109 14.25 -13.30 17.90
C ALA A 109 14.57 -14.04 16.59
N SER A 110 14.29 -15.34 16.52
CA SER A 110 14.51 -16.15 15.32
C SER A 110 13.36 -16.07 14.31
N SER A 111 12.14 -15.82 14.77
CA SER A 111 10.91 -15.80 13.97
C SER A 111 10.44 -14.40 13.58
N GLY A 112 10.82 -13.35 14.34
CA GLY A 112 10.23 -12.00 14.34
C GLY A 112 10.27 -11.20 13.04
N GLY A 113 10.76 -11.78 11.94
CA GLY A 113 10.57 -11.26 10.59
C GLY A 113 11.16 -9.88 10.32
N PHE A 114 11.99 -9.33 11.21
CA PHE A 114 12.50 -7.96 11.12
C PHE A 114 13.27 -7.72 9.82
N LEU A 115 13.99 -8.73 9.34
CA LEU A 115 14.75 -8.64 8.10
C LEU A 115 13.83 -8.63 6.86
N GLU A 116 12.70 -9.34 6.89
CA GLU A 116 11.67 -9.32 5.86
C GLU A 116 11.03 -7.94 5.81
N GLN A 117 10.68 -7.37 6.97
CA GLN A 117 10.08 -6.05 7.09
C GLN A 117 11.04 -4.95 6.59
N TRP A 118 12.32 -4.99 6.99
CA TRP A 118 13.34 -4.08 6.46
C TRP A 118 13.55 -4.24 4.96
N ALA A 119 13.64 -5.47 4.47
CA ALA A 119 13.75 -5.75 3.04
C ALA A 119 12.57 -5.15 2.26
N MET A 120 11.34 -5.34 2.73
CA MET A 120 10.16 -4.73 2.12
C MET A 120 10.21 -3.21 2.15
N SER A 121 10.42 -2.61 3.33
CA SER A 121 10.44 -1.17 3.50
C SER A 121 11.46 -0.48 2.58
N LEU A 122 12.71 -0.95 2.59
CA LEU A 122 13.78 -0.39 1.75
C LEU A 122 13.49 -0.57 0.25
N MET A 123 12.95 -1.72 -0.14
CA MET A 123 12.60 -1.98 -1.54
C MET A 123 11.48 -1.07 -2.03
N LEU A 124 10.44 -0.81 -1.21
CA LEU A 124 9.37 0.14 -1.51
C LEU A 124 9.88 1.58 -1.60
N MET A 125 10.91 1.92 -0.82
CA MET A 125 11.66 3.18 -0.94
C MET A 125 12.66 3.21 -2.11
N ASN A 126 12.60 2.27 -3.05
CA ASN A 126 13.49 2.17 -4.20
C ASN A 126 14.98 1.94 -3.90
N VAL A 127 15.31 1.39 -2.73
CA VAL A 127 16.67 0.86 -2.50
C VAL A 127 16.81 -0.45 -3.27
N SER A 128 17.63 -0.45 -4.32
CA SER A 128 17.88 -1.66 -5.10
C SER A 128 18.50 -2.76 -4.22
N THR A 129 18.21 -4.03 -4.51
CA THR A 129 18.82 -5.19 -3.84
C THR A 129 20.36 -5.18 -3.86
N ARG A 130 20.99 -4.48 -4.81
CA ARG A 130 22.46 -4.33 -4.90
C ARG A 130 23.02 -3.32 -3.91
N LYS A 131 22.20 -2.36 -3.48
CA LYS A 131 22.54 -1.32 -2.51
C LYS A 131 22.03 -1.64 -1.10
N TYR A 132 21.28 -2.73 -0.93
CA TYR A 132 20.67 -3.11 0.33
C TYR A 132 21.71 -3.21 1.46
N ASP A 133 22.81 -3.93 1.23
CA ASP A 133 23.91 -4.08 2.19
C ASP A 133 24.39 -2.73 2.73
N ARG A 134 24.76 -1.82 1.84
CA ARG A 134 25.17 -0.44 2.17
C ARG A 134 24.06 0.39 2.84
N ALA A 135 22.79 0.08 2.57
CA ALA A 135 21.67 0.83 3.13
C ALA A 135 21.33 0.41 4.57
N VAL A 136 21.68 -0.83 4.96
CA VAL A 136 21.44 -1.33 6.32
C VAL A 136 22.68 -1.42 7.18
N ARG A 137 23.88 -1.32 6.57
CA ARG A 137 25.17 -1.30 7.26
C ARG A 137 26.07 -0.29 6.58
N LEU A 138 26.54 0.69 7.35
CA LEU A 138 27.51 1.66 6.86
C LEU A 138 28.85 0.96 6.56
N PRO A 139 29.53 1.28 5.44
CA PRO A 139 30.84 0.71 5.12
C PRO A 139 31.87 0.86 6.26
N GLU A 140 31.81 1.97 6.98
CA GLU A 140 32.73 2.36 8.06
C GLU A 140 32.48 1.55 9.35
N ALA A 141 31.32 0.88 9.47
CA ALA A 141 30.95 0.10 10.65
C ALA A 141 31.79 -1.17 10.85
N LYS A 142 32.57 -1.58 9.84
CA LYS A 142 33.44 -2.78 9.84
C LYS A 142 32.72 -4.07 10.27
N VAL A 143 31.39 -4.13 10.21
CA VAL A 143 30.61 -5.33 10.53
C VAL A 143 30.84 -6.36 9.41
N PRO A 144 31.43 -7.53 9.69
CA PRO A 144 31.79 -8.48 8.64
C PRO A 144 30.57 -8.99 7.87
N ASN A 145 30.54 -8.75 6.55
CA ASN A 145 29.55 -9.37 5.66
C ASN A 145 30.00 -10.81 5.32
N LYS A 146 29.84 -11.73 6.27
CA LYS A 146 30.16 -13.15 6.08
C LYS A 146 29.11 -13.86 5.23
N ALA A 147 29.49 -14.94 4.57
CA ALA A 147 28.54 -15.84 3.91
C ALA A 147 27.46 -16.29 4.91
N GLY A 148 26.19 -16.16 4.53
CA GLY A 148 25.06 -16.43 5.42
C GLY A 148 24.51 -15.22 6.19
N SER A 149 25.11 -14.02 6.04
CA SER A 149 24.60 -12.76 6.61
C SER A 149 23.19 -12.38 6.15
N GLY A 150 22.68 -13.01 5.10
CA GLY A 150 21.35 -12.72 4.55
C GLY A 150 21.26 -11.40 3.78
N LEU A 151 22.38 -10.70 3.56
CA LEU A 151 22.46 -9.41 2.88
C LEU A 151 22.60 -9.52 1.36
N SER A 152 22.84 -10.74 0.85
CA SER A 152 22.97 -10.98 -0.59
C SER A 152 21.71 -10.56 -1.36
N ARG A 153 21.90 -10.12 -2.61
CA ARG A 153 20.82 -9.80 -3.55
C ARG A 153 19.69 -10.84 -3.55
N SER A 154 20.06 -12.12 -3.63
CA SER A 154 19.11 -13.23 -3.72
C SER A 154 18.34 -13.44 -2.41
N ALA A 155 18.99 -13.24 -1.26
CA ALA A 155 18.32 -13.34 0.04
C ALA A 155 17.28 -12.23 0.22
N VAL A 156 17.65 -10.97 -0.06
CA VAL A 156 16.73 -9.82 -0.01
C VAL A 156 15.55 -10.01 -0.96
N SER A 157 15.82 -10.44 -2.20
CA SER A 157 14.75 -10.70 -3.17
C SER A 157 13.79 -11.80 -2.74
N ARG A 158 14.28 -12.86 -2.07
CA ARG A 158 13.41 -13.93 -1.54
C ARG A 158 12.54 -13.44 -0.40
N ARG A 159 13.10 -12.70 0.55
CA ARG A 159 12.35 -12.10 1.67
C ARG A 159 11.27 -11.15 1.17
N PHE A 160 11.64 -10.24 0.26
CA PHE A 160 10.69 -9.34 -0.39
C PHE A 160 9.56 -10.12 -1.07
N LYS A 161 9.90 -11.16 -1.85
CA LYS A 161 8.90 -11.99 -2.53
C LYS A 161 7.94 -12.66 -1.54
N ALA A 162 8.46 -13.26 -0.48
CA ALA A 162 7.65 -13.95 0.52
C ALA A 162 6.70 -12.98 1.24
N LEU A 163 7.22 -11.87 1.77
CA LEU A 163 6.40 -10.91 2.52
C LEU A 163 5.37 -10.18 1.65
N THR A 164 5.74 -9.79 0.42
CA THR A 164 4.78 -9.16 -0.51
C THR A 164 3.71 -10.13 -0.99
N GLN A 165 4.02 -11.42 -1.13
CA GLN A 165 3.01 -12.42 -1.44
C GLN A 165 2.03 -12.58 -0.27
N ALA A 166 2.53 -12.78 0.95
CA ALA A 166 1.68 -12.94 2.13
C ALA A 166 0.75 -11.74 2.35
N ARG A 167 1.27 -10.51 2.22
CA ARG A 167 0.45 -9.30 2.35
C ARG A 167 -0.54 -9.10 1.21
N LEU A 168 -0.18 -9.50 -0.01
CA LEU A 168 -1.10 -9.46 -1.14
C LEU A 168 -2.25 -10.45 -0.89
N ASP A 169 -1.95 -11.67 -0.46
CA ASP A 169 -2.95 -12.71 -0.19
C ASP A 169 -3.88 -12.28 0.95
N GLU A 170 -3.33 -11.77 2.05
CA GLU A 170 -4.08 -11.21 3.17
C GLU A 170 -5.02 -10.08 2.72
N TRP A 171 -4.49 -9.07 2.03
CA TRP A 171 -5.29 -7.94 1.55
C TRP A 171 -6.34 -8.35 0.51
N MET A 172 -6.01 -9.22 -0.45
CA MET A 172 -6.96 -9.71 -1.45
C MET A 172 -7.98 -10.70 -0.88
N SER A 173 -7.83 -11.12 0.38
CA SER A 173 -8.83 -11.90 1.14
C SER A 173 -9.60 -11.06 2.16
N SER A 174 -9.32 -9.76 2.28
CA SER A 174 -9.95 -8.91 3.27
C SER A 174 -11.43 -8.71 2.97
N ASP A 175 -12.24 -8.70 4.03
CA ASP A 175 -13.66 -8.38 3.97
C ASP A 175 -13.89 -6.90 3.59
N LEU A 176 -14.88 -6.67 2.74
CA LEU A 176 -15.30 -5.37 2.24
C LEU A 176 -16.71 -4.99 2.72
N SER A 177 -17.46 -5.89 3.37
CA SER A 177 -18.86 -5.66 3.77
C SER A 177 -19.02 -4.54 4.81
N GLU A 178 -17.99 -4.33 5.62
CA GLU A 178 -17.98 -3.29 6.66
C GLU A 178 -17.70 -1.88 6.12
N LEU A 179 -17.32 -1.76 4.84
CA LEU A 179 -17.00 -0.47 4.23
C LEU A 179 -18.27 0.20 3.71
N ASP A 180 -18.63 1.37 4.26
CA ASP A 180 -19.77 2.18 3.79
C ASP A 180 -19.40 2.99 2.52
N LEU A 181 -19.10 2.26 1.43
CA LEU A 181 -18.63 2.81 0.16
C LEU A 181 -19.76 3.56 -0.56
N VAL A 182 -19.45 4.74 -1.09
CA VAL A 182 -20.36 5.56 -1.91
C VAL A 182 -19.83 5.82 -3.32
N ALA A 183 -18.52 5.69 -3.53
CA ALA A 183 -17.90 5.82 -4.84
C ALA A 183 -16.77 4.80 -5.03
N ILE A 184 -16.63 4.29 -6.26
CA ILE A 184 -15.58 3.33 -6.63
C ILE A 184 -14.93 3.81 -7.92
N GLN A 185 -13.62 4.03 -7.91
CA GLN A 185 -12.85 4.29 -9.13
C GLN A 185 -12.17 3.02 -9.60
N ILE A 186 -12.26 2.74 -10.90
CA ILE A 186 -11.56 1.63 -11.54
C ILE A 186 -10.77 2.18 -12.72
N ASP A 187 -9.51 1.79 -12.80
CA ASP A 187 -8.60 2.28 -13.84
C ASP A 187 -7.55 1.23 -14.21
N GLY A 188 -7.07 1.33 -15.45
CA GLY A 188 -6.02 0.50 -16.01
C GLY A 188 -4.64 1.14 -15.84
N LEU A 189 -3.70 0.38 -15.30
CA LEU A 189 -2.31 0.79 -15.14
C LEU A 189 -1.39 -0.09 -16.01
N HIS A 190 -0.78 0.52 -17.02
CA HIS A 190 0.27 -0.12 -17.81
C HIS A 190 1.59 -0.10 -17.03
N LEU A 191 2.14 -1.27 -16.72
CA LEU A 191 3.43 -1.46 -16.04
C LEU A 191 4.59 -1.57 -17.03
N ASP A 192 4.32 -2.06 -18.23
CA ASP A 192 5.14 -2.00 -19.44
C ASP A 192 4.23 -2.03 -20.69
N ASP A 193 4.80 -2.20 -21.89
CA ASP A 193 4.06 -2.19 -23.16
C ASP A 193 3.09 -3.38 -23.33
N HIS A 194 3.19 -4.42 -22.50
CA HIS A 194 2.44 -5.67 -22.64
C HIS A 194 1.73 -6.11 -21.35
N LEU A 195 1.93 -5.38 -20.25
CA LEU A 195 1.44 -5.76 -18.94
C LEU A 195 0.55 -4.66 -18.36
N LEU A 196 -0.74 -4.97 -18.30
CA LEU A 196 -1.76 -4.13 -17.72
C LEU A 196 -2.26 -4.75 -16.42
N VAL A 197 -2.51 -3.91 -15.43
CA VAL A 197 -3.27 -4.28 -14.23
C VAL A 197 -4.47 -3.37 -14.10
N LEU A 198 -5.63 -3.92 -13.76
CA LEU A 198 -6.80 -3.15 -13.37
C LEU A 198 -6.80 -3.02 -11.85
N ALA A 199 -6.94 -1.81 -11.35
CA ALA A 199 -7.02 -1.52 -9.93
C ALA A 199 -8.34 -0.83 -9.58
N ALA A 200 -8.83 -1.09 -8.37
CA ALA A 200 -10.00 -0.43 -7.81
C ALA A 200 -9.65 0.30 -6.51
N VAL A 201 -10.22 1.50 -6.33
CA VAL A 201 -10.17 2.26 -5.08
C VAL A 201 -11.57 2.74 -4.71
N GLY A 202 -11.95 2.50 -3.46
CA GLY A 202 -13.23 2.88 -2.88
C GLY A 202 -13.11 4.16 -2.07
N VAL A 203 -14.21 4.87 -1.96
CA VAL A 203 -14.39 6.02 -1.07
C VAL A 203 -15.61 5.78 -0.20
N GLU A 204 -15.40 5.80 1.11
CA GLU A 204 -16.48 5.72 2.09
C GLU A 204 -17.25 7.03 2.23
N VAL A 205 -18.45 6.98 2.82
CA VAL A 205 -19.20 8.19 3.21
C VAL A 205 -18.39 9.11 4.15
N SER A 206 -17.49 8.55 4.95
CA SER A 206 -16.58 9.27 5.84
C SER A 206 -15.52 10.08 5.07
N GLY A 207 -15.35 9.78 3.78
CA GLY A 207 -14.31 10.29 2.90
C GLY A 207 -13.01 9.51 2.96
N GLU A 208 -12.92 8.47 3.79
CA GLU A 208 -11.78 7.57 3.81
C GLU A 208 -11.73 6.77 2.50
N LYS A 209 -10.50 6.41 2.10
CA LYS A 209 -10.22 5.84 0.79
C LYS A 209 -9.52 4.52 0.99
N HIS A 210 -9.89 3.52 0.20
CA HIS A 210 -9.47 2.15 0.42
C HIS A 210 -9.06 1.55 -0.92
N PRO A 211 -7.82 1.07 -1.10
CA PRO A 211 -7.52 0.20 -2.22
C PRO A 211 -8.37 -1.07 -2.07
N LEU A 212 -9.21 -1.36 -3.05
CA LEU A 212 -10.17 -2.46 -2.96
C LEU A 212 -9.64 -3.75 -3.57
N GLY A 213 -8.97 -3.67 -4.72
CA GLY A 213 -8.46 -4.87 -5.38
C GLY A 213 -7.65 -4.56 -6.62
N VAL A 214 -6.91 -5.58 -7.08
CA VAL A 214 -6.12 -5.54 -8.29
C VAL A 214 -6.19 -6.87 -9.01
N ILE A 215 -6.27 -6.84 -10.34
CA ILE A 215 -6.16 -8.01 -11.20
C ILE A 215 -5.24 -7.73 -12.38
N GLU A 216 -4.58 -8.77 -12.88
CA GLU A 216 -3.75 -8.70 -14.08
C GLU A 216 -4.61 -9.00 -15.32
N GLY A 217 -4.30 -8.33 -16.41
CA GLY A 217 -4.87 -8.67 -17.71
C GLY A 217 -3.96 -8.24 -18.86
N ALA A 218 -4.11 -8.89 -20.01
CA ALA A 218 -3.40 -8.49 -21.23
C ALA A 218 -3.97 -7.22 -21.87
N THR A 219 -5.26 -6.94 -21.64
CA THR A 219 -6.00 -5.77 -22.12
C THR A 219 -7.14 -5.44 -21.15
N GLU A 220 -7.74 -4.25 -21.28
CA GLU A 220 -9.02 -3.88 -20.62
C GLU A 220 -10.21 -4.62 -21.25
N ASN A 221 -10.07 -5.93 -21.48
CA ASN A 221 -11.17 -6.73 -22.01
C ASN A 221 -12.23 -6.98 -20.93
N ALA A 222 -13.43 -7.31 -21.38
CA ALA A 222 -14.58 -7.49 -20.50
C ALA A 222 -14.42 -8.63 -19.48
N ALA A 223 -13.55 -9.61 -19.74
CA ALA A 223 -13.30 -10.73 -18.82
C ALA A 223 -12.42 -10.27 -17.65
N THR A 224 -11.34 -9.54 -17.91
CA THR A 224 -10.47 -8.97 -16.87
C THR A 224 -11.27 -8.06 -15.93
N VAL A 225 -12.12 -7.20 -16.50
CA VAL A 225 -12.97 -6.32 -15.69
C VAL A 225 -13.94 -7.14 -14.84
N GLN A 226 -14.63 -8.12 -15.43
CA GLN A 226 -15.60 -8.91 -14.68
C GLN A 226 -14.93 -9.66 -13.53
N ALA A 227 -13.76 -10.25 -13.76
CA ALA A 227 -13.02 -10.95 -12.71
C ALA A 227 -12.59 -10.02 -11.55
N LEU A 228 -12.30 -8.74 -11.82
CA LEU A 228 -12.10 -7.76 -10.74
C LEU A 228 -13.40 -7.54 -9.96
N LEU A 229 -14.53 -7.32 -10.64
CA LEU A 229 -15.81 -7.07 -9.99
C LEU A 229 -16.28 -8.29 -9.17
N ASP A 230 -16.14 -9.50 -9.73
CA ASP A 230 -16.46 -10.76 -9.05
C ASP A 230 -15.62 -10.91 -7.78
N ASN A 231 -14.31 -10.61 -7.84
CA ASN A 231 -13.46 -10.64 -6.64
C ASN A 231 -13.93 -9.64 -5.57
N LEU A 232 -14.38 -8.45 -5.94
CA LEU A 232 -14.89 -7.48 -4.97
C LEU A 232 -16.19 -7.98 -4.32
N ILE A 233 -17.09 -8.59 -5.10
CA ILE A 233 -18.36 -9.14 -4.61
C ILE A 233 -18.14 -10.33 -3.69
N GLU A 234 -17.27 -11.27 -4.08
CA GLU A 234 -16.90 -12.44 -3.27
C GLU A 234 -16.35 -12.03 -1.88
N ARG A 235 -15.77 -10.83 -1.79
CA ARG A 235 -15.23 -10.25 -0.56
C ARG A 235 -16.21 -9.36 0.19
N GLY A 236 -17.47 -9.27 -0.22
CA GLY A 236 -18.51 -8.56 0.50
C GLY A 236 -18.97 -7.23 -0.10
N LEU A 237 -18.52 -6.84 -1.29
CA LEU A 237 -19.12 -5.70 -2.00
C LEU A 237 -20.53 -6.07 -2.46
N ASP A 238 -21.56 -5.41 -1.91
CA ASP A 238 -22.96 -5.73 -2.20
C ASP A 238 -23.35 -5.36 -3.66
N PRO A 239 -23.68 -6.34 -4.53
CA PRO A 239 -24.13 -6.05 -5.89
C PRO A 239 -25.49 -5.34 -5.94
N ALA A 240 -26.29 -5.39 -4.87
CA ALA A 240 -27.54 -4.65 -4.76
C ALA A 240 -27.34 -3.19 -4.32
N GLY A 241 -26.14 -2.85 -3.84
CA GLY A 241 -25.76 -1.49 -3.44
C GLY A 241 -25.74 -0.51 -4.62
N CYS A 242 -26.03 0.75 -4.32
CA CYS A 242 -25.97 1.84 -5.31
C CYS A 242 -24.70 2.66 -5.08
N TYR A 243 -23.75 2.56 -6.01
CA TYR A 243 -22.44 3.24 -5.95
C TYR A 243 -22.27 4.17 -7.16
N LEU A 244 -21.53 5.25 -6.96
CA LEU A 244 -21.00 6.02 -8.08
C LEU A 244 -19.70 5.39 -8.59
N PHE A 245 -19.73 4.79 -9.77
CA PHE A 245 -18.50 4.32 -10.44
C PHE A 245 -17.83 5.47 -11.19
N ILE A 246 -16.51 5.62 -11.08
CA ILE A 246 -15.75 6.66 -11.78
C ILE A 246 -14.66 6.01 -12.64
N VAL A 247 -14.70 6.27 -13.94
CA VAL A 247 -13.86 5.57 -14.94
C VAL A 247 -13.36 6.52 -16.02
N ASP A 248 -12.28 6.19 -16.73
CA ASP A 248 -11.80 6.96 -17.90
C ASP A 248 -12.77 6.86 -19.11
N GLY A 249 -13.54 5.77 -19.17
CA GLY A 249 -14.56 5.53 -20.20
C GLY A 249 -14.20 4.41 -21.16
N ALA A 250 -13.49 3.39 -20.67
CA ALA A 250 -13.37 2.12 -21.34
C ALA A 250 -14.76 1.47 -21.46
N LYS A 251 -15.26 1.28 -22.69
CA LYS A 251 -16.60 0.72 -22.94
C LYS A 251 -16.80 -0.66 -22.31
N ALA A 252 -15.75 -1.47 -22.26
CA ALA A 252 -15.77 -2.78 -21.61
C ALA A 252 -16.03 -2.66 -20.10
N LEU A 253 -15.47 -1.64 -19.47
CA LEU A 253 -15.63 -1.35 -18.04
C LEU A 253 -17.07 -0.93 -17.73
N THR A 254 -17.59 0.05 -18.47
CA THR A 254 -18.99 0.48 -18.35
C THR A 254 -19.95 -0.70 -18.52
N LYS A 255 -19.75 -1.55 -19.54
CA LYS A 255 -20.61 -2.69 -19.81
C LYS A 255 -20.59 -3.71 -18.67
N ALA A 256 -19.42 -4.04 -18.15
CA ALA A 256 -19.28 -5.00 -17.05
C ALA A 256 -19.88 -4.46 -15.74
N ILE A 257 -19.67 -3.17 -15.44
CA ILE A 257 -20.28 -2.52 -14.27
C ILE A 257 -21.81 -2.58 -14.36
N ARG A 258 -22.40 -2.13 -15.48
CA ARG A 258 -23.86 -2.17 -15.68
C ARG A 258 -24.45 -3.59 -15.65
N ARG A 259 -23.70 -4.58 -16.15
CA ARG A 259 -24.12 -5.99 -16.05
C ARG A 259 -24.16 -6.48 -14.61
N THR A 260 -23.24 -6.02 -13.79
CA THR A 260 -23.03 -6.53 -12.42
C THR A 260 -23.91 -5.82 -11.40
N PHE A 261 -24.02 -4.49 -11.47
CA PHE A 261 -24.71 -3.65 -10.47
C PHE A 261 -26.05 -3.09 -10.97
N GLY A 262 -26.46 -3.40 -12.21
CA GLY A 262 -27.70 -2.93 -12.82
C GLY A 262 -27.47 -1.91 -13.94
N ALA A 263 -28.37 -1.92 -14.94
CA ALA A 263 -28.24 -1.10 -16.15
C ALA A 263 -28.26 0.41 -15.85
N ASP A 264 -28.92 0.80 -14.77
CA ASP A 264 -29.13 2.15 -14.27
C ASP A 264 -28.02 2.66 -13.34
N ILE A 265 -27.03 1.82 -12.99
CA ILE A 265 -25.99 2.20 -12.02
C ILE A 265 -25.26 3.49 -12.45
N PRO A 266 -25.11 4.48 -11.56
CA PRO A 266 -24.43 5.74 -11.90
C PRO A 266 -22.95 5.53 -12.25
N ILE A 267 -22.56 5.97 -13.45
CA ILE A 267 -21.17 5.92 -13.93
C ILE A 267 -20.75 7.33 -14.35
N GLN A 268 -19.80 7.91 -13.63
CA GLN A 268 -19.14 9.15 -14.01
C GLN A 268 -17.90 8.87 -14.86
N ARG A 269 -17.88 9.44 -16.07
CA ARG A 269 -16.67 9.43 -16.91
C ARG A 269 -15.70 10.55 -16.52
N CYS A 270 -14.39 10.29 -16.55
CA CYS A 270 -13.38 11.29 -16.22
C CYS A 270 -13.40 12.48 -17.20
N GLN A 271 -13.72 13.67 -16.70
CA GLN A 271 -13.74 14.90 -17.49
C GLN A 271 -12.35 15.32 -17.96
N ILE A 272 -11.31 15.05 -17.16
CA ILE A 272 -9.92 15.39 -17.50
C ILE A 272 -9.44 14.57 -18.70
N HIS A 273 -9.66 13.26 -18.66
CA HIS A 273 -9.27 12.39 -19.76
C HIS A 273 -10.11 12.64 -21.01
N LYS A 274 -11.42 12.86 -20.85
CA LYS A 274 -12.27 13.27 -21.98
C LYS A 274 -11.79 14.56 -22.65
N ALA A 275 -11.47 15.60 -21.86
CA ALA A 275 -10.91 16.84 -22.39
C ALA A 275 -9.60 16.61 -23.15
N ARG A 276 -8.68 15.81 -22.58
CA ARG A 276 -7.40 15.47 -23.22
C ARG A 276 -7.61 14.75 -24.55
N ASN A 277 -8.42 13.70 -24.55
CA ASN A 277 -8.74 12.90 -25.74
C ASN A 277 -9.37 13.73 -26.87
N ILE A 278 -10.19 14.74 -26.51
CA ILE A 278 -10.77 15.69 -27.46
C ILE A 278 -9.68 16.64 -27.99
N THR A 279 -8.89 17.26 -27.11
CA THR A 279 -7.94 18.29 -27.52
C THR A 279 -6.76 17.76 -28.31
N ASP A 280 -6.28 16.56 -27.99
CA ASP A 280 -5.09 15.97 -28.63
C ASP A 280 -5.34 15.61 -30.10
N ARG A 281 -6.62 15.52 -30.50
CA ARG A 281 -7.07 15.28 -31.88
C ARG A 281 -7.42 16.55 -32.65
N LEU A 282 -7.24 17.72 -32.03
CA LEU A 282 -7.55 19.01 -32.64
C LEU A 282 -6.27 19.81 -32.92
N PRO A 283 -6.29 20.70 -33.93
CA PRO A 283 -5.22 21.67 -34.13
C PRO A 283 -5.00 22.56 -32.89
N PRO A 284 -3.75 22.91 -32.53
CA PRO A 284 -3.43 23.72 -31.34
C PRO A 284 -4.22 25.02 -31.21
N LYS A 285 -4.53 25.68 -32.33
CA LYS A 285 -5.34 26.91 -32.38
C LYS A 285 -6.75 26.77 -31.78
N LEU A 286 -7.32 25.56 -31.78
CA LEU A 286 -8.66 25.28 -31.24
C LEU A 286 -8.64 24.83 -29.78
N HIS A 287 -7.48 24.50 -29.21
CA HIS A 287 -7.39 23.90 -27.89
C HIS A 287 -8.01 24.79 -26.80
N ALA A 288 -7.71 26.09 -26.81
CA ALA A 288 -8.18 27.02 -25.79
C ALA A 288 -9.71 27.22 -25.83
N SER A 289 -10.27 27.39 -27.03
CA SER A 289 -11.71 27.61 -27.20
C SER A 289 -12.53 26.37 -26.83
N VAL A 290 -12.07 25.19 -27.26
CA VAL A 290 -12.72 23.91 -26.96
C VAL A 290 -12.64 23.57 -25.47
N ARG A 291 -11.47 23.75 -24.83
CA ARG A 291 -11.33 23.56 -23.37
C ARG A 291 -12.25 24.48 -22.57
N ARG A 292 -12.38 25.75 -22.99
CA ARG A 292 -13.31 26.70 -22.35
C ARG A 292 -14.76 26.24 -22.48
N ALA A 293 -15.18 25.80 -23.67
CA ALA A 293 -16.54 25.33 -23.90
C ALA A 293 -16.87 24.07 -23.08
N LEU A 294 -15.96 23.09 -23.02
CA LEU A 294 -16.11 21.89 -22.19
C LEU A 294 -16.23 22.25 -20.71
N LYS A 295 -15.33 23.12 -20.21
CA LYS A 295 -15.37 23.59 -18.83
C LYS A 295 -16.69 24.29 -18.49
N GLN A 296 -17.15 25.17 -19.37
CA GLN A 296 -18.41 25.88 -19.19
C GLN A 296 -19.59 24.90 -19.08
N ALA A 297 -19.64 23.87 -19.93
CA ALA A 297 -20.69 22.86 -19.85
C ALA A 297 -20.66 22.11 -18.51
N TRP A 298 -19.47 21.71 -18.03
CA TRP A 298 -19.33 20.94 -16.79
C TRP A 298 -19.55 21.75 -15.50
N GLU A 299 -19.42 23.07 -15.56
CA GLU A 299 -19.68 23.96 -14.41
C GLU A 299 -21.17 24.30 -14.22
N LEU A 300 -22.02 24.03 -15.22
CA LEU A 300 -23.47 24.24 -15.08
C LEU A 300 -24.08 23.31 -14.03
N ASP A 301 -25.09 23.80 -13.31
CA ASP A 301 -25.90 23.02 -12.36
C ASP A 301 -27.05 22.26 -13.05
N ASP A 302 -27.29 22.53 -14.34
CA ASP A 302 -28.38 21.99 -15.14
C ASP A 302 -27.80 21.07 -16.22
N ALA A 303 -28.04 19.76 -16.09
CA ALA A 303 -27.49 18.75 -16.98
C ALA A 303 -28.02 18.85 -18.41
N ASP A 304 -29.27 19.26 -18.62
CA ASP A 304 -29.86 19.41 -19.94
C ASP A 304 -29.22 20.59 -20.68
N LYS A 305 -28.98 21.69 -19.98
CA LYS A 305 -28.23 22.83 -20.55
C LYS A 305 -26.79 22.45 -20.84
N ALA A 306 -26.13 21.71 -19.96
CA ALA A 306 -24.77 21.21 -20.19
C ALA A 306 -24.70 20.32 -21.43
N GLU A 307 -25.65 19.39 -21.58
CA GLU A 307 -25.73 18.50 -22.74
C GLU A 307 -25.95 19.27 -24.04
N ARG A 308 -26.88 20.24 -24.05
CA ARG A 308 -27.11 21.12 -25.21
C ARG A 308 -25.84 21.88 -25.61
N LEU A 309 -25.09 22.42 -24.66
CA LEU A 309 -23.82 23.09 -24.96
C LEU A 309 -22.79 22.13 -25.57
N MET A 310 -22.69 20.90 -25.07
CA MET A 310 -21.78 19.89 -25.61
C MET A 310 -22.18 19.45 -27.02
N ARG A 311 -23.49 19.25 -27.28
CA ARG A 311 -24.00 18.94 -28.62
C ARG A 311 -23.75 20.07 -29.62
N ASN A 312 -23.93 21.32 -29.20
CA ASN A 312 -23.61 22.50 -30.02
C ASN A 312 -22.10 22.62 -30.30
N LEU A 313 -21.25 22.23 -29.35
CA LEU A 313 -19.81 22.15 -29.58
C LEU A 313 -19.45 21.06 -30.60
N ALA A 314 -20.05 19.87 -30.48
CA ALA A 314 -19.86 18.79 -31.43
C ALA A 314 -20.28 19.21 -32.84
N GLN A 315 -21.46 19.80 -33.00
CA GLN A 315 -21.96 20.27 -34.29
C GLN A 315 -21.05 21.29 -34.96
N ARG A 316 -20.47 22.23 -34.19
CA ARG A 316 -19.49 23.20 -34.73
C ARG A 316 -18.20 22.55 -35.22
N LEU A 317 -17.81 21.43 -34.62
CA LEU A 317 -16.59 20.70 -34.97
C LEU A 317 -16.84 19.62 -36.02
N GLU A 318 -18.08 19.34 -36.41
CA GLU A 318 -18.43 18.24 -37.31
C GLU A 318 -17.72 18.34 -38.67
N LEU A 319 -17.66 19.54 -39.24
CA LEU A 319 -17.04 19.76 -40.56
C LEU A 319 -15.51 19.69 -40.51
N GLU A 320 -14.89 20.24 -39.46
CA GLU A 320 -13.43 20.34 -39.34
C GLU A 320 -12.80 19.08 -38.71
N ALA A 321 -13.52 18.39 -37.82
CA ALA A 321 -13.04 17.27 -37.02
C ALA A 321 -14.19 16.30 -36.65
N PRO A 322 -14.75 15.55 -37.61
CA PRO A 322 -15.91 14.67 -37.38
C PRO A 322 -15.67 13.60 -36.32
N ASP A 323 -14.45 13.06 -36.20
CA ASP A 323 -14.12 12.08 -35.16
C ASP A 323 -14.06 12.69 -33.75
N VAL A 324 -13.76 13.99 -33.65
CA VAL A 324 -13.81 14.72 -32.38
C VAL A 324 -15.25 15.02 -32.00
N SER A 325 -16.09 15.40 -32.97
CA SER A 325 -17.54 15.55 -32.76
C SER A 325 -18.16 14.25 -32.24
N LYS A 326 -17.90 13.12 -32.91
CA LYS A 326 -18.31 11.78 -32.43
C LYS A 326 -17.81 11.48 -31.04
N SER A 327 -16.54 11.82 -30.74
CA SER A 327 -15.99 11.67 -29.39
C SER A 327 -16.76 12.51 -28.37
N ILE A 328 -17.07 13.79 -28.64
CA ILE A 328 -17.83 14.63 -27.70
C ILE A 328 -19.20 14.04 -27.40
N LEU A 329 -19.90 13.53 -28.43
CA LEU A 329 -21.23 12.93 -28.28
C LEU A 329 -21.19 11.57 -27.56
N GLU A 330 -20.06 10.87 -27.61
CA GLU A 330 -19.89 9.57 -26.98
C GLU A 330 -19.74 9.69 -25.46
N GLY A 331 -20.67 9.06 -24.73
CA GLY A 331 -20.67 9.04 -23.27
C GLY A 331 -21.12 10.35 -22.61
N LEU A 332 -21.97 11.15 -23.27
CA LEU A 332 -22.60 12.34 -22.68
C LEU A 332 -23.37 12.01 -21.40
N ASP A 333 -23.97 10.82 -21.34
CA ASP A 333 -24.70 10.43 -20.15
C ASP A 333 -23.77 10.23 -18.94
N GLU A 334 -22.64 9.58 -19.19
CA GLU A 334 -21.65 9.28 -18.15
C GLU A 334 -20.84 10.52 -17.75
N ILE A 335 -20.55 11.44 -18.68
CA ILE A 335 -19.73 12.64 -18.39
C ILE A 335 -20.45 13.66 -17.49
N LEU A 336 -21.79 13.67 -17.52
CA LEU A 336 -22.66 14.60 -16.77
C LEU A 336 -23.32 13.94 -15.55
N THR A 337 -22.97 12.71 -15.19
CA THR A 337 -23.63 11.97 -14.10
C THR A 337 -23.60 12.73 -12.76
N VAL A 338 -22.45 13.29 -12.37
CA VAL A 338 -22.35 14.08 -11.13
C VAL A 338 -23.18 15.37 -11.15
N VAL A 339 -23.50 15.90 -12.34
CA VAL A 339 -24.41 17.04 -12.51
C VAL A 339 -25.85 16.58 -12.38
N ARG A 340 -26.23 15.46 -13.03
CA ARG A 340 -27.58 14.88 -12.95
C ARG A 340 -27.94 14.44 -11.53
N LEU A 341 -26.97 13.97 -10.75
CA LEU A 341 -27.14 13.66 -9.32
C LEU A 341 -27.31 14.92 -8.43
N GLY A 342 -27.26 16.13 -8.99
CA GLY A 342 -27.47 17.37 -8.24
C GLY A 342 -26.39 17.66 -7.19
N LEU A 343 -25.19 17.12 -7.36
CA LEU A 343 -24.16 17.22 -6.33
C LEU A 343 -23.59 18.65 -6.23
N PRO A 344 -23.17 19.09 -5.02
CA PRO A 344 -22.54 20.40 -4.86
C PRO A 344 -21.25 20.55 -5.68
N VAL A 345 -20.95 21.76 -6.16
CA VAL A 345 -19.81 22.06 -7.04
C VAL A 345 -18.48 21.50 -6.52
N GLU A 346 -18.20 21.63 -5.23
CA GLU A 346 -16.94 21.17 -4.64
C GLU A 346 -16.80 19.64 -4.67
N LEU A 347 -17.89 18.93 -4.39
CA LEU A 347 -17.93 17.48 -4.48
C LEU A 347 -17.87 17.01 -5.94
N ARG A 348 -18.59 17.67 -6.85
CA ARG A 348 -18.53 17.41 -8.29
C ARG A 348 -17.10 17.49 -8.81
N ARG A 349 -16.35 18.54 -8.44
CA ARG A 349 -14.93 18.67 -8.83
C ARG A 349 -14.07 17.49 -8.38
N SER A 350 -14.37 16.90 -7.23
CA SER A 350 -13.61 15.77 -6.68
C SER A 350 -13.97 14.44 -7.37
N LEU A 351 -15.24 14.26 -7.75
CA LEU A 351 -15.77 13.02 -8.32
C LEU A 351 -15.80 12.99 -9.86
N ALA A 352 -15.69 14.14 -10.53
CA ALA A 352 -15.68 14.25 -11.99
C ALA A 352 -14.39 13.74 -12.66
N SER A 353 -13.41 13.26 -11.89
CA SER A 353 -12.12 12.81 -12.41
C SER A 353 -11.59 11.58 -11.67
N THR A 354 -10.67 10.87 -12.32
CA THR A 354 -9.93 9.72 -11.77
C THR A 354 -8.73 10.15 -10.92
N ASN A 355 -8.72 11.37 -10.36
CA ASN A 355 -7.56 11.87 -9.61
C ASN A 355 -7.23 11.03 -8.36
N ILE A 356 -8.23 10.36 -7.77
CA ILE A 356 -8.01 9.51 -6.59
C ILE A 356 -7.13 8.32 -6.97
N ILE A 357 -7.53 7.58 -8.00
CA ILE A 357 -6.78 6.42 -8.48
C ILE A 357 -5.48 6.82 -9.16
N GLU A 358 -5.42 7.97 -9.86
CA GLU A 358 -4.16 8.46 -10.45
C GLU A 358 -3.10 8.84 -9.40
N SER A 359 -3.53 9.39 -8.26
CA SER A 359 -2.63 9.64 -7.13
C SER A 359 -2.02 8.34 -6.60
N MET A 360 -2.81 7.26 -6.54
CA MET A 360 -2.34 5.93 -6.14
C MET A 360 -1.43 5.34 -7.23
N ASN A 361 -1.82 5.43 -8.50
CA ASN A 361 -1.04 4.97 -9.65
C ASN A 361 0.35 5.64 -9.72
N SER A 362 0.46 6.91 -9.35
CA SER A 362 1.74 7.62 -9.23
C SER A 362 2.67 6.95 -8.20
N VAL A 363 2.15 6.59 -7.03
CA VAL A 363 2.92 5.87 -5.99
C VAL A 363 3.30 4.48 -6.47
N ILE A 364 2.40 3.75 -7.13
CA ILE A 364 2.70 2.44 -7.73
C ILE A 364 3.85 2.57 -8.74
N ARG A 365 3.78 3.54 -9.66
CA ARG A 365 4.86 3.80 -10.63
C ARG A 365 6.18 4.13 -9.94
N GLN A 366 6.14 4.89 -8.85
CA GLN A 366 7.34 5.16 -8.05
C GLN A 366 7.91 3.89 -7.44
N VAL A 367 7.10 3.08 -6.76
CA VAL A 367 7.51 1.79 -6.14
C VAL A 367 8.08 0.82 -7.19
N CYS A 368 7.47 0.77 -8.37
CA CYS A 368 7.88 -0.11 -9.46
C CYS A 368 9.05 0.43 -10.30
N ARG A 369 9.52 1.66 -10.07
CA ARG A 369 10.49 2.37 -10.95
C ARG A 369 11.76 1.57 -11.26
N ASN A 370 12.24 0.79 -10.30
CA ASN A 370 13.46 -0.01 -10.43
C ASN A 370 13.24 -1.39 -11.05
N VAL A 371 11.99 -1.80 -11.24
CA VAL A 371 11.64 -3.05 -11.93
C VAL A 371 11.76 -2.81 -13.44
N LYS A 372 12.79 -3.38 -14.05
CA LYS A 372 13.06 -3.23 -15.50
C LYS A 372 12.64 -4.44 -16.34
N ARG A 373 12.31 -5.55 -15.67
CA ARG A 373 11.92 -6.79 -16.34
C ARG A 373 10.88 -7.51 -15.48
N TRP A 374 9.64 -7.46 -15.95
CA TRP A 374 8.55 -8.27 -15.44
C TRP A 374 8.74 -9.71 -15.93
N ARG A 375 8.57 -10.69 -15.03
CA ARG A 375 8.80 -12.11 -15.35
C ARG A 375 7.52 -12.89 -15.55
N ASP A 376 6.50 -12.53 -14.78
CA ASP A 376 5.21 -13.19 -14.73
C ASP A 376 4.17 -12.24 -14.11
N ALA A 377 2.89 -12.56 -14.30
CA ALA A 377 1.76 -11.83 -13.74
C ALA A 377 1.81 -11.74 -12.21
N LYS A 378 2.25 -12.82 -11.53
CA LYS A 378 2.37 -12.84 -10.06
C LYS A 378 3.35 -11.80 -9.55
N MET A 379 4.42 -11.53 -10.29
CA MET A 379 5.38 -10.49 -9.97
C MET A 379 4.75 -9.11 -10.11
N ALA A 380 4.00 -8.85 -11.18
CA ALA A 380 3.26 -7.60 -11.35
C ALA A 380 2.26 -7.39 -10.22
N LEU A 381 1.39 -8.37 -9.95
CA LEU A 381 0.40 -8.28 -8.88
C LEU A 381 1.01 -7.97 -7.51
N ARG A 382 2.11 -8.65 -7.14
CA ARG A 382 2.79 -8.37 -5.86
C ARG A 382 3.35 -6.95 -5.78
N TRP A 383 3.96 -6.47 -6.85
CA TRP A 383 4.52 -5.11 -6.87
C TRP A 383 3.42 -4.05 -6.88
N THR A 384 2.37 -4.25 -7.68
CA THR A 384 1.21 -3.35 -7.73
C THR A 384 0.49 -3.33 -6.39
N GLY A 385 0.15 -4.49 -5.81
CA GLY A 385 -0.50 -4.57 -4.50
C GLY A 385 0.35 -3.95 -3.40
N ALA A 386 1.66 -4.20 -3.38
CA ALA A 386 2.55 -3.53 -2.43
C ALA A 386 2.58 -2.00 -2.63
N GLY A 387 2.55 -1.53 -3.88
CA GLY A 387 2.44 -0.10 -4.21
C GLY A 387 1.09 0.51 -3.79
N MET A 388 -0.01 -0.21 -3.94
CA MET A 388 -1.36 0.20 -3.50
C MET A 388 -1.43 0.34 -1.98
N LEU A 389 -0.92 -0.66 -1.25
CA LEU A 389 -0.84 -0.63 0.21
C LEU A 389 0.10 0.47 0.71
N GLU A 390 1.20 0.74 -0.02
CA GLU A 390 2.08 1.88 0.30
C GLU A 390 1.37 3.22 0.08
N ALA A 391 0.62 3.35 -1.01
CA ALA A 391 -0.16 4.55 -1.29
C ALA A 391 -1.23 4.82 -0.22
N ALA A 392 -1.87 3.77 0.29
CA ALA A 392 -2.91 3.85 1.31
C ALA A 392 -2.43 4.56 2.59
N LYS A 393 -1.16 4.38 2.97
CA LYS A 393 -0.56 5.06 4.14
C LYS A 393 -0.56 6.58 4.03
N GLY A 394 -0.57 7.11 2.81
CA GLY A 394 -0.59 8.55 2.52
C GLY A 394 -1.98 9.10 2.19
N PHE A 395 -3.03 8.28 2.24
CA PHE A 395 -4.37 8.71 1.87
C PHE A 395 -4.92 9.74 2.85
N ARG A 396 -5.23 10.92 2.30
CA ARG A 396 -6.06 11.92 2.96
C ARG A 396 -7.52 11.70 2.59
N ARG A 397 -8.44 12.07 3.47
CA ARG A 397 -9.88 12.06 3.15
C ARG A 397 -10.18 12.82 1.86
N LEU A 398 -11.24 12.42 1.16
CA LEU A 398 -11.68 13.09 -0.06
C LEU A 398 -11.89 14.58 0.20
N LYS A 399 -11.50 15.43 -0.77
CA LYS A 399 -11.85 16.84 -0.72
C LYS A 399 -13.38 16.98 -0.73
N ALA A 400 -13.90 17.87 0.12
CA ALA A 400 -15.34 18.01 0.35
C ALA A 400 -16.03 16.75 0.93
N TYR A 401 -15.31 15.90 1.68
CA TYR A 401 -15.90 14.69 2.30
C TYR A 401 -17.15 14.97 3.15
N LYS A 402 -17.26 16.16 3.77
CA LYS A 402 -18.46 16.56 4.53
C LYS A 402 -19.75 16.58 3.69
N GLN A 403 -19.63 16.61 2.36
CA GLN A 403 -20.75 16.58 1.42
C GLN A 403 -21.06 15.17 0.90
N LEU A 404 -20.27 14.14 1.24
CA LEU A 404 -20.52 12.76 0.81
C LEU A 404 -21.85 12.15 1.30
N PRO A 405 -22.41 12.54 2.46
CA PRO A 405 -23.78 12.14 2.79
C PRO A 405 -24.81 12.59 1.74
N ILE A 406 -24.59 13.72 1.06
CA ILE A 406 -25.46 14.18 -0.04
C ILE A 406 -25.36 13.23 -1.23
N LEU A 407 -24.16 12.75 -1.57
CA LEU A 407 -23.99 11.72 -2.59
C LEU A 407 -24.71 10.43 -2.19
N LYS A 408 -24.55 9.97 -0.94
CA LYS A 408 -25.23 8.76 -0.45
C LYS A 408 -26.75 8.87 -0.63
N GLN A 409 -27.33 10.00 -0.24
CA GLN A 409 -28.76 10.24 -0.42
C GLN A 409 -29.16 10.28 -1.91
N ALA A 410 -28.41 11.00 -2.75
CA ALA A 410 -28.68 11.08 -4.19
C ALA A 410 -28.64 9.70 -4.88
N LEU A 411 -27.75 8.80 -4.45
CA LEU A 411 -27.67 7.42 -4.94
C LEU A 411 -28.88 6.59 -4.52
N LEU A 412 -29.37 6.76 -3.28
CA LEU A 412 -30.59 6.11 -2.80
C LEU A 412 -31.83 6.61 -3.56
N ASP A 413 -31.95 7.93 -3.76
CA ASP A 413 -33.06 8.55 -4.49
C ASP A 413 -33.07 8.09 -5.96
N HIS A 414 -31.89 8.02 -6.60
CA HIS A 414 -31.72 7.47 -7.95
C HIS A 414 -32.23 6.03 -8.03
N ARG A 415 -31.83 5.18 -7.07
CA ARG A 415 -32.24 3.77 -7.04
C ARG A 415 -33.75 3.62 -6.88
N ASN A 416 -34.37 4.40 -5.99
CA ASN A 416 -35.81 4.38 -5.75
C ASN A 416 -36.59 4.82 -6.99
N THR A 417 -36.12 5.84 -7.69
CA THR A 417 -36.74 6.34 -8.92
C THR A 417 -36.74 5.27 -10.01
N VAL A 418 -35.60 4.61 -10.22
CA VAL A 418 -35.49 3.54 -11.21
C VAL A 418 -36.42 2.37 -10.88
N MET A 419 -36.50 1.96 -9.61
CA MET A 419 -37.41 0.88 -9.21
C MET A 419 -38.88 1.25 -9.48
N LEU A 420 -39.28 2.49 -9.21
CA LEU A 420 -40.64 2.96 -9.48
C LEU A 420 -40.97 2.97 -10.98
N ASP A 421 -40.03 3.39 -11.83
CA ASP A 421 -40.23 3.40 -13.27
C ASP A 421 -40.30 1.99 -13.86
N GLN A 422 -39.48 1.05 -13.37
CA GLN A 422 -39.55 -0.36 -13.76
C GLN A 422 -40.88 -1.01 -13.37
N ILE A 423 -41.47 -0.65 -12.23
CA ILE A 423 -42.79 -1.15 -11.82
C ILE A 423 -43.89 -0.61 -12.74
N LYS A 424 -43.79 0.66 -13.16
CA LYS A 424 -44.77 1.28 -14.08
C LYS A 424 -44.69 0.72 -15.49
N ASP A 425 -43.50 0.33 -15.96
CA ASP A 425 -43.33 -0.23 -17.31
C ASP A 425 -43.83 -1.68 -17.44
N VAL A 426 -44.02 -2.38 -16.31
CA VAL A 426 -44.51 -3.77 -16.24
C VAL A 426 -46.02 -3.86 -15.94
N ALA A 427 -46.61 -2.78 -15.41
CA ALA A 427 -48.05 -2.65 -15.14
C ALA A 427 -48.80 -2.09 -16.36
#